data_AF-A0AAD9ITT9-F1
#
_entry.id   AF-A0AAD9ITT9-F1
#
_cell.length_a   1.000
_cell.length_b   1.000
_cell.length_c   1.000
_cell.angle_alpha   90.00
_cell.angle_beta   90.00
_cell.angle_gamma   90.00
#
_symmetry.space_group_name_H-M   'P 1'
#
loop_
_entity.id
_entity.type
_entity.pdbx_description
1 polymer ?
#
loop_
_entity_poly.entity_id
_entity_poly.type
_entity_poly.pdbx_seq_one_letter_code
_entity_poly.pdbx_strand_id
1 'polypeptide(L)'
;MHRLPHKPPTMAALYRLSSQATHEAVHLLCRMLVFDPDKRITAVDALAHPYLDEGRLRYHSCMCKCCHNLPTGRQYTTDFEPFCNQPFTYTFEDELTSIQKVKEKLYKFIMEQQRSNRVPLCINPNSATFNSFSR
;
A
#
# COMPACT_ATOMS: atom_id res chain seq x y z
N MET A 1 -9.86 -11.45 -34.81
CA MET A 1 -8.72 -11.22 -33.91
C MET A 1 -7.50 -11.98 -34.43
N HIS A 2 -6.55 -11.31 -35.08
CA HIS A 2 -5.29 -11.95 -35.47
C HIS A 2 -4.42 -12.13 -34.22
N ARG A 3 -4.12 -13.37 -33.84
CA ARG A 3 -3.10 -13.65 -32.83
C ARG A 3 -1.73 -13.40 -33.47
N LEU A 4 -1.06 -12.32 -33.07
CA LEU A 4 0.35 -12.16 -33.39
C LEU A 4 1.16 -13.30 -32.75
N PRO A 5 2.29 -13.71 -33.35
CA PRO A 5 3.19 -14.68 -32.75
C PRO A 5 3.60 -14.25 -31.34
N HIS A 6 3.53 -15.15 -30.37
CA HIS A 6 3.95 -14.87 -29.01
C HIS A 6 5.46 -14.56 -29.00
N LYS A 7 5.82 -13.29 -28.84
CA LYS A 7 7.22 -12.89 -28.62
C LYS A 7 7.61 -13.33 -27.22
N PRO A 8 8.63 -14.20 -27.07
CA PRO A 8 9.07 -14.63 -25.75
C PRO A 8 9.55 -13.40 -24.97
N PRO A 9 9.23 -13.32 -23.66
CA PRO A 9 9.59 -12.15 -22.88
C PRO A 9 11.10 -12.08 -22.69
N THR A 10 11.71 -10.96 -23.09
CA THR A 10 13.16 -10.74 -23.01
C THR A 10 13.58 -10.37 -21.59
N MET A 11 13.75 -11.39 -20.75
CA MET A 11 14.24 -11.26 -19.36
C MET A 11 15.58 -10.51 -19.27
N ALA A 12 16.45 -10.66 -20.27
CA ALA A 12 17.72 -9.95 -20.37
C ALA A 12 17.58 -8.42 -20.43
N ALA A 13 16.42 -7.89 -20.83
CA ALA A 13 16.17 -6.45 -20.78
C ALA A 13 16.06 -5.94 -19.34
N LEU A 14 15.51 -6.73 -18.43
CA LEU A 14 15.30 -6.34 -17.03
C LEU A 14 16.64 -6.20 -16.28
N TYR A 15 17.59 -7.10 -16.54
CA TYR A 15 18.96 -6.98 -16.01
C TYR A 15 19.71 -5.75 -16.52
N ARG A 16 19.30 -5.17 -17.64
CA ARG A 16 19.90 -3.94 -18.19
C ARG A 16 19.23 -2.66 -17.67
N LEU A 17 18.12 -2.76 -16.94
CA LEU A 17 17.41 -1.57 -16.43
C LEU A 17 18.20 -0.85 -15.33
N SER A 18 19.00 -1.59 -14.55
CA SER A 18 19.84 -1.00 -13.50
C SER A 18 21.04 -1.89 -13.22
N SER A 19 22.22 -1.29 -13.07
CA SER A 19 23.44 -1.96 -12.62
C SER A 19 23.38 -2.42 -11.15
N GLN A 20 22.37 -1.97 -10.40
CA GLN A 20 22.15 -2.34 -9.00
C GLN A 20 21.03 -3.40 -8.84
N ALA A 21 20.43 -3.87 -9.94
CA ALA A 21 19.35 -4.85 -9.86
C ALA A 21 19.91 -6.22 -9.45
N THR A 22 19.55 -6.68 -8.24
CA THR A 22 19.90 -8.03 -7.79
C THR A 22 19.11 -9.09 -8.56
N HIS A 23 19.59 -10.33 -8.53
CA HIS A 23 18.90 -11.44 -9.18
C HIS A 23 17.49 -11.63 -8.61
N GLU A 24 17.33 -11.50 -7.29
CA GLU A 24 16.06 -11.61 -6.58
C GLU A 24 15.09 -10.48 -6.98
N ALA A 25 15.61 -9.27 -7.17
CA ALA A 25 14.82 -8.13 -7.64
C ALA A 25 14.24 -8.39 -9.04
N VAL A 26 15.10 -8.84 -9.96
CA VAL A 26 14.69 -9.16 -11.32
C VAL A 26 13.72 -10.33 -11.32
N HIS A 27 13.99 -11.39 -10.55
CA HIS A 27 13.11 -12.54 -10.42
C HIS A 27 11.70 -12.15 -9.96
N LEU A 28 11.58 -11.31 -8.93
CA LEU A 28 10.28 -10.81 -8.47
C LEU A 28 9.57 -9.99 -9.56
N LEU A 29 10.29 -9.12 -10.26
CA LEU A 29 9.73 -8.34 -11.37
C LEU A 29 9.21 -9.24 -12.50
N CYS A 30 9.92 -10.30 -12.85
CA CYS A 30 9.48 -11.27 -13.86
C CYS A 30 8.15 -11.93 -13.48
N ARG A 31 7.94 -12.16 -12.18
CA ARG A 31 6.70 -12.75 -11.62
C ARG A 31 5.55 -11.74 -11.55
N MET A 32 5.84 -10.44 -11.46
CA MET A 32 4.85 -9.35 -11.46
C MET A 32 4.46 -8.88 -12.87
N LEU A 33 5.42 -8.80 -13.79
CA LEU A 33 5.23 -8.27 -15.14
C LEU A 33 4.76 -9.36 -16.11
N VAL A 34 3.65 -10.01 -15.75
CA VAL A 34 3.00 -11.07 -16.53
C VAL A 34 1.71 -10.54 -17.17
N PHE A 35 1.56 -10.79 -18.47
CA PHE A 35 0.39 -10.37 -19.25
C PHE A 35 -0.89 -11.06 -18.78
N ASP A 36 -0.80 -12.36 -18.55
CA ASP A 36 -1.89 -13.17 -18.03
C ASP A 36 -2.08 -12.85 -16.53
N PRO A 37 -3.20 -12.21 -16.14
CA PRO A 37 -3.42 -11.82 -14.74
C PRO A 37 -3.52 -13.04 -13.81
N ASP A 38 -3.99 -14.18 -14.31
CA ASP A 38 -4.14 -15.41 -13.52
C ASP A 38 -2.79 -16.07 -13.24
N LYS A 39 -1.76 -15.76 -14.03
CA LYS A 39 -0.38 -16.22 -13.83
C LYS A 39 0.50 -15.21 -13.10
N ARG A 40 0.01 -14.00 -12.87
CA ARG A 40 0.74 -12.96 -12.14
C ARG A 40 0.83 -13.36 -10.66
N ILE A 41 2.00 -13.15 -10.05
CA ILE A 41 2.18 -13.37 -8.62
C ILE A 41 1.14 -12.58 -7.81
N THR A 42 0.58 -13.21 -6.77
CA THR A 42 -0.33 -12.53 -5.84
C THR A 42 0.44 -11.59 -4.91
N ALA A 43 -0.25 -10.64 -4.28
CA ALA A 43 0.37 -9.77 -3.27
C ALA A 43 0.96 -10.58 -2.10
N VAL A 44 0.27 -11.64 -1.67
CA VAL A 44 0.70 -12.53 -0.58
C VAL A 44 2.00 -13.26 -0.96
N ASP A 45 2.03 -13.86 -2.14
CA ASP A 45 3.24 -14.58 -2.61
C ASP A 45 4.40 -13.62 -2.89
N ALA A 46 4.11 -12.40 -3.36
CA ALA A 46 5.12 -11.37 -3.56
C ALA A 46 5.72 -10.92 -2.22
N LEU A 47 4.88 -10.71 -1.20
CA LEU A 47 5.32 -10.41 0.16
C LEU A 47 6.15 -11.53 0.76
N ALA A 48 5.93 -12.79 0.39
CA ALA A 48 6.76 -13.93 0.82
C ALA A 48 8.09 -14.08 0.04
N HIS A 49 8.35 -13.24 -0.97
CA HIS A 49 9.53 -13.35 -1.80
C HIS A 49 10.80 -12.83 -1.07
N PRO A 50 11.94 -13.54 -1.14
CA PRO A 50 13.17 -13.19 -0.38
C PRO A 50 13.68 -11.77 -0.62
N TYR A 51 13.43 -11.21 -1.81
CA TYR A 51 13.77 -9.83 -2.14
C TYR A 51 13.22 -8.80 -1.13
N LEU A 52 12.07 -9.08 -0.50
CA LEU A 52 11.43 -8.15 0.43
C LEU A 52 11.84 -8.38 1.90
N ASP A 53 12.64 -9.39 2.22
CA ASP A 53 12.97 -9.75 3.60
C ASP A 53 13.71 -8.62 4.32
N GLU A 54 14.71 -8.01 3.69
CA GLU A 54 15.46 -6.88 4.26
C GLU A 54 14.54 -5.66 4.44
N GLY A 55 13.65 -5.42 3.47
CA GLY A 55 12.66 -4.34 3.54
C GLY A 55 11.70 -4.53 4.72
N ARG A 56 11.16 -5.74 4.88
CA ARG A 56 10.28 -6.13 5.99
C ARG A 56 10.99 -5.94 7.32
N LEU A 57 12.22 -6.44 7.43
CA LEU A 57 13.00 -6.34 8.67
C LEU A 57 13.26 -4.87 9.05
N ARG A 58 13.65 -4.03 8.09
CA ARG A 58 13.85 -2.58 8.34
C ARG A 58 12.56 -1.89 8.74
N TYR A 59 11.46 -2.16 8.04
CA TYR A 59 10.16 -1.59 8.38
C TYR A 59 9.75 -1.93 9.82
N HIS A 60 9.86 -3.21 10.21
CA HIS A 60 9.50 -3.64 11.56
C HIS A 60 10.51 -3.25 12.63
N SER A 61 11.74 -2.89 12.26
CA SER A 61 12.80 -2.45 13.18
C SER A 61 12.66 -0.99 13.63
N CYS A 62 12.00 -0.12 12.86
CA CYS A 62 11.84 1.28 13.28
C CYS A 62 10.65 2.07 12.73
N MET A 63 10.00 1.64 11.64
CA MET A 63 8.97 2.45 10.94
C MET A 63 7.54 2.00 11.22
N CYS A 64 7.35 0.75 11.65
CA CYS A 64 6.04 0.19 11.89
C CYS A 64 5.37 0.75 13.16
N LYS A 65 4.04 0.62 13.21
CA LYS A 65 3.23 0.89 14.42
C LYS A 65 2.89 -0.37 15.22
N CYS A 66 3.18 -1.55 14.68
CA CYS A 66 2.80 -2.85 15.24
C CYS A 66 3.87 -3.47 16.16
N CYS A 67 5.10 -2.93 16.17
CA CYS A 67 6.17 -3.36 17.06
C CYS A 67 6.47 -2.24 18.08
N HIS A 68 6.89 -2.61 19.29
CA HIS A 68 7.07 -1.67 20.38
C HIS A 68 8.45 -1.82 21.03
N ASN A 69 9.04 -0.71 21.47
CA ASN A 69 10.27 -0.72 22.24
C ASN A 69 9.93 -0.95 23.71
N LEU A 70 10.49 -1.99 24.32
CA LEU A 70 10.48 -2.22 25.77
C LEU A 70 11.90 -1.98 26.33
N PRO A 71 12.05 -1.81 27.65
CA PRO A 71 13.37 -1.69 28.28
C PRO A 71 14.30 -2.88 28.00
N THR A 72 13.74 -4.06 27.72
CA THR A 72 14.48 -5.30 27.40
C THR A 72 14.80 -5.47 25.91
N GLY A 73 14.36 -4.53 25.06
CA GLY A 73 14.53 -4.60 23.61
C GLY A 73 13.22 -4.39 22.84
N ARG A 74 13.29 -4.50 21.52
CA ARG A 74 12.11 -4.33 20.65
C ARG A 74 11.28 -5.61 20.62
N GLN A 75 10.02 -5.51 21.00
CA GLN A 75 9.04 -6.58 20.84
C GLN A 75 8.41 -6.49 19.44
N TYR A 76 8.61 -7.54 18.64
CA TYR A 76 8.06 -7.64 17.30
C TYR A 76 6.62 -8.19 17.32
N THR A 77 5.81 -7.75 16.36
CA THR A 77 4.50 -8.36 16.08
C THR A 77 4.67 -9.84 15.70
N THR A 78 3.66 -10.66 16.02
CA THR A 78 3.62 -12.08 15.60
C THR A 78 3.13 -12.24 14.16
N ASP A 79 2.41 -11.24 13.65
CA ASP A 79 1.92 -11.18 12.27
C ASP A 79 2.46 -9.93 11.60
N PHE A 80 3.32 -10.12 10.59
CA PHE A 80 3.93 -9.04 9.82
C PHE A 80 3.06 -8.58 8.65
N GLU A 81 2.13 -9.41 8.18
CA GLU A 81 1.34 -9.17 6.96
C GLU A 81 -0.15 -9.43 7.25
N PRO A 82 -0.79 -8.63 8.12
CA PRO A 82 -2.18 -8.84 8.50
C PRO A 82 -3.12 -8.60 7.33
N PHE A 83 -4.22 -9.37 7.29
CA PHE A 83 -5.28 -9.20 6.29
C PHE A 83 -6.53 -8.55 6.90
N CYS A 84 -7.31 -7.89 6.04
CA CYS A 84 -8.59 -7.34 6.45
C CYS A 84 -9.64 -8.46 6.50
N ASN A 85 -10.13 -8.79 7.71
CA ASN A 85 -11.16 -9.82 7.91
C ASN A 85 -12.51 -9.46 7.29
N GLN A 86 -12.76 -8.19 7.01
CA GLN A 86 -13.99 -7.70 6.41
C GLN A 86 -13.69 -7.16 5.01
N PRO A 87 -14.24 -7.76 3.94
CA PRO A 87 -14.12 -7.18 2.62
C PRO A 87 -14.79 -5.82 2.59
N PHE A 88 -14.20 -4.87 1.86
CA PHE A 88 -14.84 -3.59 1.63
C PHE A 88 -16.11 -3.78 0.81
N THR A 89 -17.22 -3.19 1.24
CA THR A 89 -18.50 -3.27 0.55
C THR A 89 -18.69 -2.06 -0.35
N TYR A 90 -19.00 -2.30 -1.63
CA TYR A 90 -19.27 -1.24 -2.60
C TYR A 90 -20.73 -0.75 -2.60
N THR A 91 -21.59 -1.34 -1.75
CA THR A 91 -23.03 -1.02 -1.70
C THR A 91 -23.31 0.44 -1.31
N PHE A 92 -22.37 1.13 -0.68
CA PHE A 92 -22.54 2.56 -0.39
C PHE A 92 -22.60 3.42 -1.67
N GLU A 93 -21.98 2.95 -2.77
CA GLU A 93 -21.95 3.63 -4.08
C GLU A 93 -23.31 3.64 -4.76
N ASP A 94 -24.12 2.60 -4.52
CA ASP A 94 -25.49 2.48 -5.07
C ASP A 94 -26.38 3.67 -4.64
N GLU A 95 -26.07 4.27 -3.50
CA GLU A 95 -26.81 5.42 -2.96
C GLU A 95 -26.26 6.78 -3.43
N LEU A 96 -25.12 6.83 -4.13
CA LEU A 96 -24.48 8.06 -4.63
C LEU A 96 -25.13 8.55 -5.93
N THR A 97 -26.45 8.61 -5.97
CA THR A 97 -27.22 8.87 -7.20
C THR A 97 -27.33 10.35 -7.58
N SER A 98 -26.88 11.28 -6.72
CA SER A 98 -26.90 12.72 -7.00
C SER A 98 -25.86 13.48 -6.19
N ILE A 99 -25.44 14.65 -6.68
CA ILE A 99 -24.51 15.55 -5.98
C ILE A 99 -25.00 15.87 -4.56
N GLN A 100 -26.31 16.04 -4.38
CA GLN A 100 -26.90 16.31 -3.08
C GLN A 100 -26.68 15.15 -2.10
N LYS A 101 -26.99 13.91 -2.51
CA LYS A 101 -26.77 12.71 -1.68
C LYS A 101 -25.29 12.49 -1.37
N VAL A 102 -24.42 12.75 -2.34
CA VAL A 102 -22.96 12.68 -2.14
C VAL A 102 -22.52 13.68 -1.07
N LYS A 103 -22.95 14.94 -1.16
CA LYS A 103 -22.65 15.98 -0.16
C LYS A 103 -23.14 15.59 1.23
N GLU A 104 -24.37 15.09 1.32
CA GLU A 104 -24.95 14.64 2.59
C GLU A 104 -24.16 13.49 3.21
N LYS A 105 -23.85 12.44 2.44
CA LYS A 105 -23.04 11.32 2.91
C LYS A 105 -21.64 11.75 3.36
N LEU A 106 -20.98 12.60 2.57
CA LEU A 106 -19.65 13.11 2.89
C LEU A 106 -19.68 13.94 4.19
N TYR A 107 -20.65 14.84 4.31
CA TYR A 107 -20.83 15.65 5.51
C TYR A 107 -21.04 14.77 6.74
N LYS A 108 -21.93 13.77 6.64
CA LYS A 108 -22.22 12.82 7.72
C LYS A 108 -20.97 12.04 8.14
N PHE A 109 -20.19 11.54 7.17
CA PHE A 109 -18.93 10.84 7.42
C PHE A 109 -17.91 11.74 8.14
N ILE A 110 -17.74 13.00 7.70
CA ILE A 110 -16.82 13.94 8.36
C ILE A 110 -17.24 14.19 9.82
N MET A 111 -18.53 14.44 10.05
CA MET A 111 -19.06 14.65 11.40
C MET A 111 -18.87 13.43 12.31
N GLU A 112 -19.05 12.21 11.80
CA GLU A 112 -18.81 10.98 12.54
C GLU A 112 -17.32 10.79 12.88
N GLN A 113 -16.42 11.07 11.94
CA GLN A 113 -14.97 10.98 12.19
C GLN A 113 -14.48 12.01 13.21
N GLN A 114 -15.05 13.21 13.24
CA GLN A 114 -14.72 14.25 14.23
C GLN A 114 -15.15 13.90 15.67
N ARG A 115 -16.16 13.03 15.83
CA ARG A 115 -16.59 12.53 17.16
C ARG A 115 -15.69 11.43 17.70
N SER A 116 -14.89 10.79 16.84
CA SER A 116 -13.87 9.85 17.29
C SER A 116 -12.79 10.63 18.06
N ASN A 117 -12.24 10.05 19.14
CA ASN A 117 -11.22 10.65 20.01
C ASN A 117 -9.83 10.80 19.33
N ARG A 118 -9.82 10.92 18.00
CA ARG A 118 -8.63 11.13 17.17
C ARG A 118 -8.25 12.59 17.25
N VAL A 119 -6.96 12.85 17.44
CA VAL A 119 -6.40 14.20 17.35
C VAL A 119 -6.85 14.78 16.00
N PRO A 120 -7.61 15.90 15.98
CA PRO A 120 -8.02 16.49 14.72
C PRO A 120 -6.78 16.79 13.89
N LEU A 121 -6.84 16.54 12.58
CA LEU A 121 -5.80 16.97 11.64
C LEU A 121 -5.86 18.50 11.52
N CYS A 122 -5.41 19.19 12.56
CA CYS A 122 -5.21 20.63 12.55
C CYS A 122 -3.95 20.93 11.77
N ILE A 123 -3.97 22.00 10.98
CA ILE A 123 -2.72 22.53 10.41
C ILE A 123 -1.86 22.96 11.60
N ASN A 124 -0.66 22.41 11.73
CA ASN A 124 0.26 22.78 12.80
C ASN A 124 0.61 24.28 12.64
N PRO A 125 0.17 25.16 13.57
CA PRO A 125 0.43 26.59 13.50
C PRO A 125 1.93 26.92 13.60
N ASN A 126 2.71 26.00 14.15
CA ASN A 126 4.17 26.13 14.28
C ASN A 126 4.92 25.53 13.07
N SER A 127 4.22 25.03 12.05
CA SER A 127 4.88 24.54 10.84
C SER A 127 5.36 25.71 9.98
N ALA A 128 6.54 25.56 9.38
CA ALA A 128 7.14 26.59 8.51
C ALA A 128 6.24 26.96 7.32
N THR A 129 5.32 26.07 6.92
CA THR A 129 4.36 26.25 5.82
C THR A 129 3.00 26.78 6.27
N PHE A 130 2.75 27.05 7.55
CA PHE A 130 1.42 27.50 8.00
C PHE A 130 0.96 28.79 7.30
N ASN A 131 1.87 29.76 7.15
CA ASN A 131 1.61 31.08 6.57
C ASN A 131 1.23 31.06 5.07
N SER A 132 1.45 29.95 4.36
CA SER A 132 0.99 29.83 2.96
C SER A 132 -0.48 29.45 2.85
N PHE A 133 -1.08 28.87 3.91
CA PHE A 133 -2.48 28.43 3.91
C PHE A 133 -3.45 29.47 4.49
N SER A 134 -2.94 30.51 5.15
CA SER A 134 -3.74 31.53 5.84
C SER A 134 -4.00 32.79 5.00
N ARG A 135 -3.84 32.71 3.67
CA ARG A 135 -4.14 33.79 2.73
C ARG A 135 -5.44 33.52 1.97
#